data_AF-A0A2G6BYT7-F1
#
_entry.id   AF-A0A2G6BYT7-F1
#
_cell.length_a   1.000
_cell.length_b   1.000
_cell.length_c   1.000
_cell.angle_alpha   90.00
_cell.angle_beta   90.00
_cell.angle_gamma   90.00
#
_symmetry.space_group_name_H-M   'P 1'
#
loop_
_entity.id
_entity.type
_entity.pdbx_description
1 polymer ?
#
loop_
_entity_poly.entity_id
_entity_poly.type
_entity_poly.pdbx_seq_one_letter_code
_entity_poly.pdbx_strand_id
1 'polypeptide(L)'
;GGAGHDSLQSKAGNDTLVGGTGDDWLYGGDGDDVYLFSIGDGKDTIYESDGTDTIRFGAGIAPEDVIIKRVYTGSDYNLVLRLAGTDDSLTVKRHFGYRSSGLRADPKRMIERIEFANGTVWTPATLEEKLHNLTGTDKLDRFTAYDDAPVTYRGMGGDDQLQGGAGNDTLYGGAGHDSLQSKAGNDTLVGGTGDDWLCV
;
A
#
# COMPACT_ATOMS: atom_id res chain seq x y z
N GLY A 1 22.40 -4.58 8.18
CA GLY A 1 23.21 -5.26 7.19
C GLY A 1 24.51 -4.52 6.99
N GLY A 2 24.41 -3.24 6.61
CA GLY A 2 25.55 -2.45 6.18
C GLY A 2 25.40 -2.20 4.69
N ALA A 3 26.36 -2.64 3.88
CA ALA A 3 26.22 -2.63 2.44
C ALA A 3 26.15 -4.05 1.90
N GLY A 4 25.29 -4.29 0.91
CA GLY A 4 25.14 -5.59 0.26
C GLY A 4 23.69 -6.08 0.31
N HIS A 5 23.52 -7.39 0.14
CA HIS A 5 22.22 -8.05 0.23
C HIS A 5 22.25 -8.94 1.48
N ASP A 6 21.65 -8.45 2.56
CA ASP A 6 21.74 -9.04 3.88
C ASP A 6 20.42 -9.69 4.32
N SER A 7 20.52 -10.65 5.24
CA SER A 7 19.37 -11.29 5.88
C SER A 7 19.50 -11.12 7.39
N LEU A 8 18.60 -10.35 8.00
CA LEU A 8 18.61 -10.01 9.42
C LEU A 8 17.44 -10.70 10.14
N GLN A 9 17.72 -11.40 11.25
CA GLN A 9 16.71 -12.12 12.02
C GLN A 9 16.85 -11.85 13.53
N SER A 10 15.90 -11.12 14.12
CA SER A 10 15.90 -10.69 15.53
C SER A 10 15.33 -11.72 16.50
N LYS A 11 14.37 -12.53 16.05
CA LYS A 11 13.66 -13.58 16.82
C LYS A 11 12.58 -13.03 17.75
N ALA A 12 12.86 -12.82 19.02
CA ALA A 12 11.85 -12.42 20.00
C ALA A 12 12.40 -11.30 20.85
N GLY A 13 11.60 -10.26 21.07
CA GLY A 13 12.03 -9.01 21.68
C GLY A 13 11.55 -7.82 20.87
N ASN A 14 11.79 -6.62 21.41
CA ASN A 14 11.52 -5.39 20.69
C ASN A 14 12.82 -4.94 20.05
N ASP A 15 13.00 -5.27 18.78
CA ASP A 15 14.26 -5.13 18.08
C ASP A 15 14.27 -3.93 17.13
N THR A 16 15.47 -3.54 16.70
CA THR A 16 15.64 -2.51 15.66
C THR A 16 16.48 -3.09 14.53
N LEU A 17 15.88 -3.18 13.36
CA LEU A 17 16.46 -3.74 12.16
C LEU A 17 16.83 -2.61 11.21
N VAL A 18 18.08 -2.60 10.78
CA VAL A 18 18.61 -1.65 9.80
C VAL A 18 19.27 -2.48 8.70
N GLY A 19 18.65 -2.53 7.53
CA GLY A 19 19.22 -3.15 6.35
C GLY A 19 20.51 -2.43 5.94
N GLY A 20 20.37 -1.16 5.60
CA GLY A 20 21.44 -0.33 5.06
C GLY A 20 21.31 -0.30 3.54
N THR A 21 22.42 -0.20 2.81
CA THR A 21 22.36 -0.10 1.34
C THR A 21 22.35 -1.46 0.67
N GLY A 22 21.43 -1.65 -0.27
CA GLY A 22 21.25 -2.86 -1.06
C GLY A 22 20.01 -3.64 -0.62
N ASP A 23 19.56 -4.59 -1.44
CA ASP A 23 18.25 -5.20 -1.23
C ASP A 23 18.30 -6.25 -0.10
N ASP A 24 17.68 -5.94 1.04
CA ASP A 24 17.78 -6.73 2.27
C ASP A 24 16.49 -7.50 2.64
N TRP A 25 16.65 -8.56 3.43
CA TRP A 25 15.57 -9.32 4.06
C TRP A 25 15.57 -9.12 5.57
N LEU A 26 14.49 -8.55 6.10
CA LEU A 26 14.36 -8.18 7.51
C LEU A 26 13.27 -9.03 8.17
N TYR A 27 13.66 -9.86 9.14
CA TYR A 27 12.76 -10.76 9.88
C TYR A 27 12.69 -10.32 11.35
N GLY A 28 11.66 -9.53 11.69
CA GLY A 28 11.44 -9.01 13.05
C GLY A 28 11.22 -10.13 14.07
N GLY A 29 10.19 -10.93 13.81
CA GLY A 29 9.83 -12.02 14.70
C GLY A 29 8.74 -11.57 15.67
N ASP A 30 8.83 -11.96 16.94
CA ASP A 30 7.82 -11.65 17.95
C ASP A 30 8.24 -10.44 18.79
N GLY A 31 7.39 -9.42 18.91
CA GLY A 31 7.60 -8.25 19.76
C GLY A 31 7.37 -6.95 18.99
N ASP A 32 7.54 -5.81 19.64
CA ASP A 32 7.32 -4.52 18.96
C ASP A 32 8.62 -4.06 18.28
N ASP A 33 8.73 -4.36 16.98
CA ASP A 33 9.95 -4.14 16.21
C ASP A 33 9.96 -2.80 15.47
N VAL A 34 11.18 -2.32 15.19
CA VAL A 34 11.43 -1.10 14.42
C VAL A 34 12.28 -1.41 13.20
N TYR A 35 11.77 -1.06 12.01
CA TYR A 35 12.50 -1.15 10.75
C TYR A 35 12.91 0.26 10.29
N LEU A 36 14.22 0.51 10.24
CA LEU A 36 14.75 1.78 9.73
C LEU A 36 14.97 1.69 8.22
N PHE A 37 14.46 2.68 7.49
CA PHE A 37 14.61 2.77 6.03
C PHE A 37 14.91 4.20 5.59
N SER A 38 15.92 4.37 4.75
CA SER A 38 16.44 5.64 4.26
C SER A 38 16.52 5.68 2.74
N ILE A 39 16.71 6.88 2.18
CA ILE A 39 16.96 7.04 0.73
C ILE A 39 18.30 6.37 0.38
N GLY A 40 18.30 5.55 -0.67
CA GLY A 40 19.46 4.78 -1.10
C GLY A 40 19.64 3.43 -0.43
N ASP A 41 18.71 3.04 0.46
CA ASP A 41 18.74 1.72 1.09
C ASP A 41 18.42 0.59 0.07
N GLY A 42 17.76 0.90 -1.05
CA GLY A 42 17.45 -0.10 -2.08
C GLY A 42 16.07 -0.71 -1.89
N LYS A 43 15.93 -2.02 -2.15
CA LYS A 43 14.63 -2.71 -2.19
C LYS A 43 14.50 -3.77 -1.11
N ASP A 44 14.11 -3.33 0.07
CA ASP A 44 14.04 -4.18 1.24
C ASP A 44 12.71 -4.92 1.36
N THR A 45 12.76 -6.08 2.00
CA THR A 45 11.60 -6.93 2.27
C THR A 45 11.50 -7.26 3.75
N ILE A 46 10.38 -6.88 4.38
CA ILE A 46 10.03 -7.18 5.77
C ILE A 46 9.16 -8.43 5.84
N TYR A 47 9.50 -9.31 6.80
CA TYR A 47 8.75 -10.48 7.20
C TYR A 47 8.37 -10.37 8.68
N GLU A 48 7.12 -9.96 8.90
CA GLU A 48 6.58 -9.83 10.25
C GLU A 48 6.17 -11.14 10.90
N SER A 49 5.98 -11.19 12.23
CA SER A 49 5.35 -12.37 12.88
C SER A 49 4.32 -12.07 13.95
N ASP A 50 4.55 -11.12 14.86
CA ASP A 50 3.62 -10.67 15.90
C ASP A 50 4.17 -9.41 16.57
N GLY A 51 3.35 -8.42 16.89
CA GLY A 51 3.87 -7.17 17.44
C GLY A 51 2.97 -5.96 17.21
N THR A 52 3.40 -4.82 17.74
CA THR A 52 3.02 -3.48 17.28
C THR A 52 4.22 -2.84 16.60
N ASP A 53 4.36 -3.11 15.32
CA ASP A 53 5.58 -2.88 14.57
C ASP A 53 5.59 -1.51 13.90
N THR A 54 6.80 -0.97 13.76
CA THR A 54 7.02 0.38 13.27
C THR A 54 8.02 0.39 12.12
N ILE A 55 7.59 0.88 10.96
CA ILE A 55 8.54 1.39 9.95
C ILE A 55 8.87 2.83 10.34
N ARG A 56 10.16 3.17 10.40
CA ARG A 56 10.59 4.54 10.65
C ARG A 56 11.49 5.01 9.52
N PHE A 57 10.98 5.98 8.77
CA PHE A 57 11.73 6.59 7.68
C PHE A 57 12.79 7.56 8.20
N GLY A 58 13.95 7.51 7.55
CA GLY A 58 15.05 8.45 7.75
C GLY A 58 14.69 9.88 7.34
N ALA A 59 15.58 10.82 7.68
CA ALA A 59 15.43 12.22 7.27
C ALA A 59 15.42 12.37 5.74
N GLY A 60 14.64 13.33 5.23
CA GLY A 60 14.53 13.60 3.79
C GLY A 60 13.44 12.80 3.08
N ILE A 61 12.73 11.91 3.76
CA ILE A 61 11.54 11.24 3.25
C ILE A 61 10.31 11.92 3.86
N ALA A 62 9.56 12.68 3.06
CA ALA A 62 8.30 13.27 3.50
C ALA A 62 7.13 12.32 3.22
N PRO A 63 6.00 12.43 3.95
CA PRO A 63 4.80 11.62 3.70
C PRO A 63 4.30 11.68 2.24
N GLU A 64 4.40 12.84 1.60
CA GLU A 64 4.02 13.07 0.21
C GLU A 64 4.94 12.37 -0.81
N ASP A 65 6.17 12.00 -0.42
CA ASP A 65 7.11 11.29 -1.28
C ASP A 65 6.86 9.78 -1.31
N VAL A 66 6.02 9.26 -0.41
CA VAL A 66 5.78 7.81 -0.28
C VAL A 66 4.55 7.40 -1.06
N ILE A 67 4.78 6.63 -2.13
CA ILE A 67 3.73 6.00 -2.93
C ILE A 67 3.42 4.64 -2.32
N ILE A 68 2.17 4.46 -1.89
CA ILE A 68 1.69 3.21 -1.29
C ILE A 68 0.99 2.37 -2.35
N LYS A 69 1.26 1.06 -2.36
CA LYS A 69 0.55 0.09 -3.20
C LYS A 69 0.27 -1.20 -2.43
N ARG A 70 -0.90 -1.79 -2.72
CA ARG A 70 -1.17 -3.19 -2.45
C ARG A 70 -0.75 -4.02 -3.66
N VAL A 71 0.22 -4.90 -3.50
CA VAL A 71 0.80 -5.68 -4.61
C VAL A 71 0.63 -7.17 -4.36
N TYR A 72 -0.06 -7.85 -5.29
CA TYR A 72 -0.18 -9.30 -5.28
C TYR A 72 1.05 -9.94 -5.94
N THR A 73 1.78 -10.79 -5.23
CA THR A 73 2.95 -11.51 -5.77
C THR A 73 3.02 -12.91 -5.21
N GLY A 74 3.06 -13.91 -6.09
CA GLY A 74 2.96 -15.32 -5.72
C GLY A 74 1.59 -15.63 -5.11
N SER A 75 1.55 -15.84 -3.80
CA SER A 75 0.31 -15.98 -3.02
C SER A 75 -0.01 -14.76 -2.18
N ASP A 76 0.88 -13.77 -2.06
CA ASP A 76 0.80 -12.80 -0.97
C ASP A 76 0.28 -11.45 -1.45
N TYR A 77 -0.55 -10.81 -0.63
CA TYR A 77 -0.98 -9.44 -0.82
C TYR A 77 -0.12 -8.54 0.07
N ASN A 78 0.91 -7.94 -0.52
CA ASN A 78 1.94 -7.20 0.17
C ASN A 78 1.61 -5.71 0.21
N LEU A 79 2.05 -5.03 1.26
CA LEU A 79 2.16 -3.58 1.29
C LEU A 79 3.51 -3.20 0.67
N VAL A 80 3.50 -2.28 -0.29
CA VAL A 80 4.71 -1.74 -0.91
C VAL A 80 4.71 -0.24 -0.72
N LEU A 81 5.76 0.27 -0.10
CA LEU A 81 6.05 1.69 0.08
C LEU A 81 7.21 2.03 -0.86
N ARG A 82 6.95 2.81 -1.91
CA ARG A 82 7.96 3.25 -2.87
C ARG A 82 8.25 4.72 -2.67
N LEU A 83 9.53 5.10 -2.65
CA LEU A 83 9.91 6.51 -2.62
C LEU A 83 9.83 7.11 -4.03
N ALA A 84 9.09 8.21 -4.17
CA ALA A 84 8.97 8.93 -5.43
C ALA A 84 10.33 9.48 -5.86
N GLY A 85 10.63 9.41 -7.17
CA GLY A 85 11.91 9.90 -7.71
C GLY A 85 13.13 8.99 -7.46
N THR A 86 13.00 7.88 -6.74
CA THR A 86 14.08 6.90 -6.55
C THR A 86 13.64 5.48 -6.94
N ASP A 87 14.56 4.53 -6.90
CA ASP A 87 14.28 3.09 -7.05
C ASP A 87 14.05 2.39 -5.70
N ASP A 88 14.11 3.13 -4.60
CA ASP A 88 13.99 2.60 -3.25
C ASP A 88 12.55 2.15 -2.97
N SER A 89 12.41 0.98 -2.33
CA SER A 89 11.11 0.47 -1.92
C SER A 89 11.22 -0.45 -0.71
N LEU A 90 10.22 -0.40 0.14
CA LEU A 90 10.08 -1.32 1.27
C LEU A 90 8.81 -2.15 1.08
N THR A 91 8.97 -3.48 1.07
CA THR A 91 7.87 -4.43 0.90
C THR A 91 7.58 -5.17 2.19
N VAL A 92 6.38 -5.03 2.74
CA VAL A 92 5.91 -5.82 3.88
C VAL A 92 5.12 -7.02 3.37
N LYS A 93 5.68 -8.21 3.59
CA LYS A 93 5.10 -9.47 3.10
C LYS A 93 3.79 -9.79 3.82
N ARG A 94 2.75 -10.13 3.05
CA ARG A 94 1.43 -10.55 3.56
C ARG A 94 0.76 -9.54 4.50
N HIS A 95 1.10 -8.26 4.41
CA HIS A 95 0.43 -7.22 5.19
C HIS A 95 -1.10 -7.27 5.04
N PHE A 96 -1.60 -7.50 3.81
CA PHE A 96 -3.02 -7.68 3.56
C PHE A 96 -3.45 -9.16 3.53
N GLY A 97 -2.59 -10.07 3.97
CA GLY A 97 -2.81 -11.51 3.96
C GLY A 97 -2.31 -12.21 2.68
N TYR A 98 -2.90 -13.37 2.39
CA TYR A 98 -2.49 -14.23 1.28
C TYR A 98 -3.69 -14.93 0.62
N ARG A 99 -3.49 -15.38 -0.61
CA ARG A 99 -4.45 -16.12 -1.42
C ARG A 99 -4.31 -17.62 -1.14
N SER A 100 -5.45 -18.22 -0.81
CA SER A 100 -5.66 -19.67 -0.75
C SER A 100 -6.89 -20.01 -1.61
N SER A 101 -7.98 -20.54 -1.03
CA SER A 101 -9.29 -20.62 -1.68
C SER A 101 -9.98 -19.26 -1.86
N GLY A 102 -9.41 -18.21 -1.27
CA GLY A 102 -9.85 -16.80 -1.29
C GLY A 102 -8.80 -15.95 -0.56
N LEU A 103 -9.11 -14.68 -0.31
CA LEU A 103 -8.28 -13.84 0.55
C LEU A 103 -8.35 -14.36 2.00
N ARG A 104 -7.20 -14.64 2.62
CA ARG A 104 -7.07 -14.92 4.05
C ARG A 104 -6.26 -13.79 4.68
N ALA A 105 -6.89 -13.02 5.56
CA ALA A 105 -6.20 -11.99 6.34
C ALA A 105 -5.16 -12.64 7.28
N ASP A 106 -4.07 -11.92 7.50
CA ASP A 106 -2.98 -12.33 8.40
C ASP A 106 -2.59 -11.11 9.25
N PRO A 107 -3.45 -10.70 10.22
CA PRO A 107 -3.29 -9.43 10.92
C PRO A 107 -1.99 -9.31 11.71
N LYS A 108 -1.34 -10.44 12.04
CA LYS A 108 -0.03 -10.45 12.71
C LYS A 108 1.14 -10.09 11.79
N ARG A 109 0.88 -9.98 10.48
CA ARG A 109 1.88 -9.57 9.47
C ARG A 109 1.76 -8.09 9.12
N MET A 110 0.84 -7.39 9.76
CA MET A 110 0.60 -5.98 9.51
C MET A 110 1.72 -5.14 10.15
N ILE A 111 1.86 -3.92 9.63
CA ILE A 111 2.65 -2.88 10.28
C ILE A 111 1.65 -1.89 10.83
N GLU A 112 1.76 -1.58 12.11
CA GLU A 112 0.79 -0.76 12.82
C GLU A 112 1.15 0.73 12.71
N ARG A 113 2.43 1.05 12.48
CA ARG A 113 2.91 2.43 12.51
C ARG A 113 3.95 2.68 11.42
N ILE A 114 3.80 3.80 10.72
CA ILE A 114 4.85 4.34 9.84
C ILE A 114 5.18 5.75 10.32
N GLU A 115 6.38 5.93 10.84
CA GLU A 115 6.87 7.18 11.42
C GLU A 115 7.76 7.94 10.44
N PHE A 116 7.55 9.25 10.37
CA PHE A 116 8.35 10.18 9.57
C PHE A 116 9.14 11.13 10.47
N ALA A 117 10.27 11.63 9.97
CA ALA A 117 11.13 12.56 10.71
C ALA A 117 10.44 13.89 11.09
N ASN A 118 9.38 14.28 10.39
CA ASN A 118 8.58 15.48 10.70
C ASN A 118 7.57 15.25 11.84
N GLY A 119 7.53 14.05 12.44
CA GLY A 119 6.59 13.67 13.49
C GLY A 119 5.24 13.16 13.00
N THR A 120 5.01 13.11 11.67
CA THR A 120 3.83 12.46 11.09
C THR A 120 3.88 10.96 11.37
N VAL A 121 2.73 10.38 11.70
CA VAL A 121 2.58 8.93 11.88
C VAL A 121 1.40 8.47 11.03
N TRP A 122 1.62 7.49 10.15
CA TRP A 122 0.53 6.77 9.51
C TRP A 122 0.17 5.56 10.34
N THR A 123 -1.14 5.38 10.53
CA THR A 123 -1.75 4.23 11.21
C THR A 123 -2.45 3.35 10.18
N PRO A 124 -3.01 2.19 10.55
CA PRO A 124 -3.79 1.37 9.62
C PRO A 124 -4.94 2.15 8.99
N ALA A 125 -5.57 3.06 9.74
CA ALA A 125 -6.62 3.93 9.22
C ALA A 125 -6.11 4.92 8.15
N THR A 126 -4.88 5.42 8.30
CA THR A 126 -4.25 6.27 7.27
C THR A 126 -3.88 5.46 6.03
N LEU A 127 -3.40 4.22 6.21
CA LEU A 127 -3.11 3.33 5.08
C LEU A 127 -4.37 2.99 4.29
N GLU A 128 -5.46 2.67 5.00
CA GLU A 128 -6.77 2.40 4.42
C GLU A 128 -7.27 3.61 3.64
N GLU A 129 -7.25 4.81 4.24
CA GLU A 129 -7.65 6.05 3.56
C GLU A 129 -6.86 6.28 2.27
N LYS A 130 -5.54 6.08 2.31
CA LYS A 130 -4.67 6.26 1.14
C LYS A 130 -4.87 5.21 0.05
N LEU A 131 -5.36 4.02 0.38
CA LEU A 131 -5.62 2.95 -0.60
C LEU A 131 -7.07 2.94 -1.10
N HIS A 132 -8.00 3.52 -0.34
CA HIS A 132 -9.42 3.64 -0.71
C HIS A 132 -9.77 4.99 -1.33
N ASN A 133 -8.92 6.01 -1.17
CA ASN A 133 -9.08 7.32 -1.81
C ASN A 133 -7.98 7.55 -2.85
N LEU A 134 -8.25 7.14 -4.09
CA LEU A 134 -7.26 7.20 -5.17
C LEU A 134 -7.63 8.28 -6.18
N THR A 135 -6.59 8.97 -6.65
CA THR A 135 -6.67 9.94 -7.73
C THR A 135 -5.68 9.52 -8.81
N GLY A 136 -6.20 9.36 -10.02
CA GLY A 136 -5.48 9.03 -11.24
C GLY A 136 -4.82 10.26 -11.86
N THR A 137 -4.55 10.13 -13.14
CA THR A 137 -3.73 11.03 -13.95
C THR A 137 -4.51 11.43 -15.21
N ASP A 138 -3.88 12.16 -16.13
CA ASP A 138 -4.48 12.44 -17.44
C ASP A 138 -4.28 11.29 -18.46
N LYS A 139 -4.05 10.07 -17.96
CA LYS A 139 -3.82 8.85 -18.75
C LYS A 139 -4.70 7.74 -18.20
N LEU A 140 -4.88 6.69 -19.01
CA LEU A 140 -5.57 5.47 -18.58
C LEU A 140 -5.03 4.95 -17.23
N ASP A 141 -5.93 4.95 -16.26
CA ASP A 141 -5.75 4.42 -14.93
C ASP A 141 -6.69 3.24 -14.66
N ARG A 142 -6.25 2.35 -13.77
CA ARG A 142 -7.01 1.17 -13.36
C ARG A 142 -7.06 1.08 -11.85
N PHE A 143 -8.23 1.35 -11.28
CA PHE A 143 -8.47 1.22 -9.85
C PHE A 143 -9.48 0.11 -9.58
N THR A 144 -9.20 -0.70 -8.58
CA THR A 144 -10.07 -1.80 -8.17
C THR A 144 -10.02 -1.91 -6.65
N ALA A 145 -11.18 -1.78 -6.02
CA ALA A 145 -11.34 -1.98 -4.58
C ALA A 145 -10.86 -3.39 -4.23
N TYR A 146 -10.01 -3.48 -3.21
CA TYR A 146 -9.43 -4.76 -2.81
C TYR A 146 -10.23 -5.48 -1.72
N ASP A 147 -11.13 -4.76 -1.06
CA ASP A 147 -12.11 -5.26 -0.10
C ASP A 147 -13.48 -4.64 -0.36
N ASP A 148 -14.40 -4.78 0.59
CA ASP A 148 -15.77 -4.28 0.50
C ASP A 148 -15.99 -2.96 1.26
N ALA A 149 -14.91 -2.29 1.69
CA ALA A 149 -15.03 -0.98 2.31
C ALA A 149 -15.37 0.09 1.24
N PRO A 150 -16.02 1.19 1.62
CA PRO A 150 -16.28 2.30 0.71
C PRO A 150 -15.00 2.86 0.09
N VAL A 151 -14.99 2.98 -1.24
CA VAL A 151 -13.89 3.64 -1.96
C VAL A 151 -14.31 4.97 -2.58
N THR A 152 -13.35 5.87 -2.75
CA THR A 152 -13.48 7.06 -3.59
C THR A 152 -12.38 7.05 -4.64
N TYR A 153 -12.74 6.80 -5.89
CA TYR A 153 -11.81 6.75 -7.01
C TYR A 153 -12.09 7.85 -8.02
N ARG A 154 -11.02 8.53 -8.45
CA ARG A 154 -11.06 9.63 -9.42
C ARG A 154 -10.10 9.31 -10.55
N GLY A 155 -10.62 9.03 -11.75
CA GLY A 155 -9.81 8.74 -12.93
C GLY A 155 -9.02 9.96 -13.42
N MET A 156 -9.68 11.12 -13.45
CA MET A 156 -9.20 12.41 -13.94
C MET A 156 -9.29 12.54 -15.46
N GLY A 157 -8.30 12.09 -16.22
CA GLY A 157 -8.34 12.15 -17.68
C GLY A 157 -7.79 10.88 -18.31
N GLY A 158 -8.19 10.59 -19.55
CA GLY A 158 -7.91 9.31 -20.19
C GLY A 158 -9.10 8.36 -20.10
N ASP A 159 -8.97 7.18 -20.71
CA ASP A 159 -10.05 6.19 -20.76
C ASP A 159 -9.89 5.21 -19.59
N ASP A 160 -10.52 5.50 -18.45
CA ASP A 160 -10.22 4.86 -17.17
C ASP A 160 -11.07 3.62 -16.87
N GLN A 161 -10.55 2.76 -15.99
CA GLN A 161 -11.26 1.58 -15.48
C GLN A 161 -11.35 1.62 -13.96
N LEU A 162 -12.53 1.94 -13.43
CA LEU A 162 -12.76 2.11 -12.00
C LEU A 162 -13.74 1.05 -11.51
N GLN A 163 -13.30 0.22 -10.56
CA GLN A 163 -14.12 -0.84 -9.99
C GLN A 163 -14.22 -0.72 -8.46
N GLY A 164 -15.44 -0.60 -7.96
CA GLY A 164 -15.81 -0.63 -6.55
C GLY A 164 -15.92 -2.05 -5.94
N GLY A 165 -16.16 -2.05 -4.63
CA GLY A 165 -16.44 -3.21 -3.80
C GLY A 165 -17.94 -3.36 -3.56
N ALA A 166 -18.31 -4.07 -2.49
CA ALA A 166 -19.70 -4.12 -2.00
C ALA A 166 -20.05 -2.96 -1.03
N GLY A 167 -19.15 -1.98 -0.88
CA GLY A 167 -19.32 -0.80 -0.03
C GLY A 167 -20.18 0.28 -0.70
N ASN A 168 -20.38 1.42 -0.03
CA ASN A 168 -21.01 2.57 -0.67
C ASN A 168 -19.95 3.38 -1.41
N ASP A 169 -19.74 3.06 -2.68
CA ASP A 169 -18.60 3.55 -3.43
C ASP A 169 -18.89 4.85 -4.15
N THR A 170 -17.85 5.65 -4.37
CA THR A 170 -17.92 6.88 -5.16
C THR A 170 -16.86 6.84 -6.27
N LEU A 171 -17.29 6.69 -7.52
CA LEU A 171 -16.42 6.56 -8.68
C LEU A 171 -16.63 7.74 -9.63
N TYR A 172 -15.56 8.45 -9.96
CA TYR A 172 -15.55 9.56 -10.92
C TYR A 172 -14.60 9.20 -12.06
N GLY A 173 -15.12 9.05 -13.29
CA GLY A 173 -14.31 8.80 -14.48
C GLY A 173 -13.46 10.03 -14.81
N GLY A 174 -14.11 11.11 -15.19
CA GLY A 174 -13.46 12.37 -15.51
C GLY A 174 -13.59 12.67 -17.00
N ALA A 175 -12.48 12.84 -17.71
CA ALA A 175 -12.48 13.12 -19.13
C ALA A 175 -11.94 11.95 -19.94
N GLY A 176 -12.76 11.36 -20.82
CA GLY A 176 -12.39 10.23 -21.64
C GLY A 176 -13.55 9.26 -21.82
N HIS A 177 -13.27 8.06 -22.29
CA HIS A 177 -14.26 6.98 -22.40
C HIS A 177 -14.10 6.01 -21.23
N ASP A 178 -14.81 6.28 -20.13
CA ASP A 178 -14.55 5.60 -18.86
C ASP A 178 -15.44 4.35 -18.66
N SER A 179 -14.90 3.38 -17.93
CA SER A 179 -15.62 2.17 -17.50
C SER A 179 -15.70 2.13 -15.97
N LEU A 180 -16.87 2.45 -15.44
CA LEU A 180 -17.15 2.48 -14.00
C LEU A 180 -18.06 1.31 -13.62
N GLN A 181 -17.61 0.49 -12.68
CA GLN A 181 -18.39 -0.60 -12.11
C GLN A 181 -18.41 -0.48 -10.59
N SER A 182 -19.56 -0.19 -9.99
CA SER A 182 -19.78 -0.55 -8.58
C SER A 182 -20.41 -1.95 -8.49
N LYS A 183 -20.48 -2.50 -7.27
CA LYS A 183 -21.18 -3.76 -7.01
C LYS A 183 -22.36 -3.47 -6.09
N ALA A 184 -22.59 -4.31 -5.08
CA ALA A 184 -23.61 -4.00 -4.08
C ALA A 184 -23.25 -2.71 -3.33
N GLY A 185 -24.24 -1.94 -2.88
CA GLY A 185 -23.99 -0.69 -2.17
C GLY A 185 -24.97 0.40 -2.57
N ASN A 186 -24.91 1.52 -1.86
CA ASN A 186 -25.51 2.77 -2.30
C ASN A 186 -24.42 3.63 -2.96
N ASP A 187 -24.19 3.37 -4.24
CA ASP A 187 -23.05 3.92 -4.95
C ASP A 187 -23.36 5.24 -5.69
N THR A 188 -22.30 6.00 -5.94
CA THR A 188 -22.32 7.19 -6.79
C THR A 188 -21.31 7.01 -7.91
N LEU A 189 -21.80 6.88 -9.15
CA LEU A 189 -20.97 6.82 -10.36
C LEU A 189 -21.19 8.08 -11.18
N VAL A 190 -20.09 8.76 -11.53
CA VAL A 190 -20.08 9.93 -12.39
C VAL A 190 -19.09 9.68 -13.52
N GLY A 191 -19.58 9.43 -14.74
CA GLY A 191 -18.74 9.21 -15.92
C GLY A 191 -17.91 10.45 -16.24
N GLY A 192 -18.57 11.55 -16.61
CA GLY A 192 -17.93 12.83 -16.83
C GLY A 192 -18.11 13.29 -18.27
N THR A 193 -17.02 13.64 -18.96
CA THR A 193 -17.06 14.00 -20.38
C THR A 193 -16.58 12.84 -21.24
N GLY A 194 -17.33 12.49 -22.28
CA GLY A 194 -17.02 11.40 -23.21
C GLY A 194 -18.14 10.38 -23.24
N ASP A 195 -17.92 9.25 -23.91
CA ASP A 195 -18.90 8.15 -23.94
C ASP A 195 -18.49 7.11 -22.89
N ASP A 196 -19.19 7.12 -21.75
CA ASP A 196 -18.88 6.28 -20.59
C ASP A 196 -19.79 5.06 -20.47
N TRP A 197 -19.26 4.00 -19.86
CA TRP A 197 -20.00 2.82 -19.44
C TRP A 197 -20.07 2.75 -17.92
N LEU A 198 -21.30 2.73 -17.37
CA LEU A 198 -21.57 2.69 -15.94
C LEU A 198 -22.40 1.45 -15.60
N CYS A 199 -21.95 0.67 -14.62
CA CYS A 199 -22.68 -0.48 -14.06
C CYS A 199 -22.70 -0.41 -12.54
N VAL A 200 -23.84 -0.75 -11.96
CA VAL A 200 -24.07 -0.92 -10.52
C VAL A 200 -24.45 -2.38 -10.28
#